data_AF-A0A2K2VDK9-F1
#
_entry.id   AF-A0A2K2VDK9-F1
#
_cell.length_a   1.000
_cell.length_b   1.000
_cell.length_c   1.000
_cell.angle_alpha   90.00
_cell.angle_beta   90.00
_cell.angle_gamma   90.00
#
_symmetry.space_group_name_H-M   'P 1'
#
loop_
_entity.id
_entity.type
_entity.pdbx_description
1 polymer ?
#
loop_
_entity_poly.entity_id
_entity_poly.type
_entity_poly.pdbx_seq_one_letter_code
_entity_poly.pdbx_strand_id
1 'polypeptide(L)'
;ETVPMILAETSGLDALDSLMKLRQLHSEGKTQAGVNAITGEIVENTFNENIIEPIIVKKQAIKSAVEAAITILKIDDLIAAQPPKKEKEKGKEGEEAGSAPKMPEF
;
A
#
# COMPACT_ATOMS: atom_id res chain seq x y z
N GLU A 1 -14.69 8.87 -6.05
CA GLU A 1 -14.70 8.17 -4.75
C GLU A 1 -14.00 6.82 -4.92
N THR A 2 -12.82 6.58 -4.34
CA THR A 2 -11.97 5.44 -4.74
C THR A 2 -12.43 4.09 -4.20
N VAL A 3 -12.83 4.00 -2.93
CA VAL A 3 -13.25 2.73 -2.29
C VAL A 3 -14.41 2.05 -3.04
N PRO A 4 -15.54 2.72 -3.35
CA PRO A 4 -16.63 2.07 -4.09
C PRO A 4 -16.25 1.73 -5.53
N MET A 5 -15.39 2.52 -6.20
CA MET A 5 -14.92 2.18 -7.55
C MET A 5 -14.06 0.91 -7.55
N ILE A 6 -13.12 0.79 -6.61
CA ILE A 6 -12.29 -0.42 -6.51
C ILE A 6 -13.15 -1.64 -6.17
N LEU A 7 -14.14 -1.49 -5.28
CA LEU A 7 -15.08 -2.58 -4.97
C LEU A 7 -15.86 -3.00 -6.23
N ALA A 8 -16.38 -2.05 -7.01
CA ALA A 8 -17.09 -2.35 -8.24
C ALA A 8 -16.19 -3.07 -9.25
N GLU A 9 -15.01 -2.53 -9.52
CA GLU A 9 -14.04 -3.07 -10.48
C GLU A 9 -13.61 -4.51 -10.10
N THR A 10 -13.25 -4.74 -8.84
CA THR A 10 -12.85 -6.07 -8.36
C THR A 10 -14.00 -7.07 -8.30
N SER A 11 -15.24 -6.59 -8.35
CA SER A 11 -16.47 -7.40 -8.43
C SER A 11 -16.94 -7.63 -9.87
N GLY A 12 -16.20 -7.13 -10.88
CA GLY A 12 -16.55 -7.30 -12.29
C GLY A 12 -17.56 -6.29 -12.84
N LEU A 13 -17.86 -5.23 -12.09
CA LEU A 13 -18.72 -4.13 -12.52
C LEU A 13 -17.93 -3.04 -13.24
N ASP A 14 -18.60 -2.29 -14.12
CA ASP A 14 -18.05 -1.03 -14.62
C ASP A 14 -17.99 0.00 -13.48
N ALA A 15 -16.80 0.50 -13.20
CA ALA A 15 -16.56 1.37 -12.06
C ALA A 15 -17.25 2.74 -12.20
N LEU A 16 -17.34 3.28 -13.41
CA LEU A 16 -17.92 4.60 -13.65
C LEU A 16 -19.45 4.54 -13.54
N ASP A 17 -20.07 3.57 -14.20
CA ASP A 17 -21.51 3.36 -14.16
C ASP A 17 -21.98 3.04 -12.74
N SER A 18 -21.24 2.19 -12.02
CA SER A 18 -21.48 1.87 -10.61
C SER A 18 -21.43 3.13 -9.74
N LEU A 19 -20.43 3.98 -9.95
CA LEU A 19 -20.30 5.22 -9.19
C LEU A 19 -21.44 6.20 -9.49
N MET A 20 -21.82 6.35 -10.76
CA MET A 20 -22.95 7.21 -11.14
C MET A 20 -24.26 6.71 -10.54
N LYS A 21 -24.49 5.39 -10.55
CA LYS A 21 -25.68 4.78 -9.95
C LYS A 21 -25.73 4.99 -8.44
N LEU A 22 -24.61 4.80 -7.74
CA LEU A 22 -24.52 5.06 -6.30
C LEU A 22 -24.83 6.52 -5.98
N ARG A 23 -24.24 7.48 -6.72
CA ARG A 23 -24.53 8.91 -6.54
C ARG A 23 -26.00 9.25 -6.77
N GLN A 24 -26.62 8.66 -7.79
CA GLN A 24 -28.05 8.83 -8.05
C GLN A 24 -28.87 8.34 -6.83
N LEU A 25 -28.65 7.10 -6.39
CA LEU A 25 -29.39 6.52 -5.26
C LEU A 25 -29.19 7.33 -3.96
N HIS A 26 -27.96 7.77 -3.69
CA HIS A 26 -27.67 8.61 -2.53
C HIS A 26 -28.35 9.98 -2.62
N SER A 27 -28.45 10.57 -3.81
CA SER A 27 -29.19 11.82 -4.02
C SER A 27 -30.71 11.67 -3.81
N GLU A 28 -31.26 10.48 -4.03
CA GLU A 28 -32.65 10.11 -3.75
C GLU A 28 -32.90 9.79 -2.26
N GLY A 29 -31.88 9.89 -1.41
CA GLY A 29 -31.97 9.63 0.03
C GLY A 29 -31.71 8.17 0.44
N LYS A 30 -31.34 7.28 -0.48
CA LYS A 30 -30.98 5.88 -0.19
C LYS A 30 -29.55 5.80 0.34
N THR A 31 -29.32 6.32 1.55
CA THR A 31 -27.99 6.43 2.17
C THR A 31 -27.30 5.07 2.42
N GLN A 32 -28.08 3.99 2.44
CA GLN A 32 -27.57 2.62 2.59
C GLN A 32 -27.33 1.91 1.25
N ALA A 33 -27.44 2.60 0.11
CA ALA A 33 -27.09 1.99 -1.17
C ALA A 33 -25.57 1.72 -1.23
N GLY A 34 -25.20 0.58 -1.81
CA GLY A 34 -23.80 0.13 -1.84
C GLY A 34 -23.54 -0.94 -2.89
N VAL A 35 -22.28 -1.38 -2.96
CA VAL A 35 -21.84 -2.46 -3.86
C VAL A 35 -21.94 -3.79 -3.13
N ASN A 36 -22.68 -4.76 -3.67
CA ASN A 36 -22.58 -6.15 -3.26
C ASN A 36 -21.50 -6.83 -4.10
N ALA A 37 -20.32 -7.03 -3.50
CA ALA A 37 -19.17 -7.60 -4.19
C ALA A 37 -19.28 -9.12 -4.46
N ILE A 38 -20.23 -9.80 -3.82
CA ILE A 38 -20.47 -11.23 -4.02
C ILE A 38 -21.37 -11.44 -5.24
N THR A 39 -22.46 -10.67 -5.34
CA THR A 39 -23.38 -10.77 -6.47
C THR A 39 -22.92 -9.95 -7.68
N GLY A 40 -22.04 -8.97 -7.48
CA GLY A 40 -21.60 -8.05 -8.53
C GLY A 40 -22.70 -7.06 -8.91
N GLU A 41 -23.46 -6.55 -7.93
CA GLU A 41 -24.59 -5.65 -8.17
C GLU A 41 -24.56 -4.42 -7.25
N ILE A 42 -25.17 -3.33 -7.70
CA ILE A 42 -25.48 -2.18 -6.86
C ILE A 42 -26.83 -2.41 -6.19
N VAL A 43 -26.83 -2.42 -4.86
CA VAL A 43 -28.04 -2.63 -4.05
C VAL A 43 -28.50 -1.32 -3.42
N GLU A 44 -29.81 -1.13 -3.32
CA GLU A 44 -30.39 0.09 -2.73
C GLU A 44 -30.24 0.15 -1.20
N ASN A 45 -30.04 -1.02 -0.57
CA ASN A 45 -29.84 -1.13 0.87
C ASN A 45 -28.94 -2.32 1.21
N THR A 46 -27.72 -2.04 1.67
CA THR A 46 -26.74 -3.07 2.08
C THR A 46 -27.14 -3.86 3.32
N PHE A 47 -28.01 -3.32 4.18
CA PHE A 47 -28.48 -4.01 5.38
C PHE A 47 -29.37 -5.20 5.03
N ASN A 48 -30.19 -5.08 3.99
CA ASN A 48 -31.05 -6.16 3.48
C ASN A 48 -30.22 -7.33 2.92
N GLU A 49 -28.99 -7.04 2.46
CA GLU A 49 -28.02 -8.02 1.96
C GLU A 49 -27.10 -8.57 3.06
N ASN A 50 -27.33 -8.24 4.33
CA ASN A 50 -26.46 -8.58 5.45
C ASN A 50 -25.01 -8.07 5.32
N ILE A 51 -24.79 -6.99 4.55
CA ILE A 51 -23.50 -6.33 4.43
C ILE A 51 -23.41 -5.25 5.53
N ILE A 52 -22.82 -5.62 6.65
CA ILE A 52 -22.74 -4.80 7.87
C ILE A 52 -21.28 -4.67 8.30
N GLU A 53 -20.93 -3.51 8.83
CA GLU A 53 -19.57 -3.23 9.31
C GLU A 53 -19.58 -2.55 10.69
N PRO A 54 -18.60 -2.86 11.56
CA PRO A 54 -18.47 -2.17 12.84
C PRO A 54 -18.06 -0.71 12.66
N ILE A 55 -18.75 0.21 13.35
CA ILE A 55 -18.45 1.65 13.29
C ILE A 55 -16.99 1.98 13.63
N ILE A 56 -16.37 1.21 14.52
CA ILE A 56 -14.97 1.41 14.93
C ILE A 56 -14.00 1.23 13.76
N VAL A 57 -14.32 0.33 12.81
CA VAL A 57 -13.47 0.04 11.65
C VAL A 57 -13.43 1.26 10.71
N LYS A 58 -14.60 1.83 10.36
CA LYS A 58 -14.63 3.03 9.50
C LYS A 58 -14.01 4.24 10.15
N LYS A 59 -14.29 4.46 11.43
CA LYS A 59 -13.69 5.57 12.19
C LYS A 59 -12.16 5.48 12.16
N GLN A 60 -11.61 4.29 12.43
CA GLN A 60 -10.17 4.10 12.45
C GLN A 60 -9.56 4.20 11.05
N ALA A 61 -10.21 3.64 10.02
CA ALA A 61 -9.72 3.71 8.64
C ALA A 61 -9.56 5.17 8.16
N ILE A 62 -10.58 6.01 8.40
CA ILE A 62 -10.54 7.43 8.02
C ILE A 62 -9.45 8.15 8.83
N LYS A 63 -9.40 7.92 10.15
CA LYS A 63 -8.40 8.56 11.03
C LYS A 63 -6.97 8.23 10.57
N SER A 64 -6.67 6.95 10.37
CA SER A 64 -5.35 6.49 9.95
C SER A 64 -4.97 7.00 8.55
N ALA A 65 -5.91 7.02 7.60
CA ALA A 65 -5.65 7.56 6.26
C ALA A 65 -5.29 9.05 6.31
N VAL A 66 -6.00 9.84 7.13
CA VAL A 66 -5.74 11.27 7.30
C VAL A 66 -4.39 11.50 7.99
N GLU A 67 -4.07 10.76 9.06
CA GLU A 67 -2.78 10.87 9.75
C GLU A 67 -1.60 10.54 8.83
N ALA A 68 -1.72 9.49 8.01
CA ALA A 68 -0.72 9.13 7.02
C ALA A 68 -0.56 10.21 5.93
N ALA A 69 -1.68 10.70 5.38
CA ALA A 69 -1.65 11.76 4.38
C ALA A 69 -1.00 13.04 4.92
N ILE A 70 -1.37 13.48 6.13
CA ILE A 70 -0.76 14.63 6.79
C ILE A 70 0.74 14.41 7.01
N THR A 71 1.14 13.21 7.40
CA THR A 71 2.56 12.89 7.63
C THR A 71 3.37 13.07 6.35
N ILE A 72 2.85 12.57 5.21
CA ILE A 72 3.51 12.71 3.91
C ILE A 72 3.50 14.18 3.44
N LEU A 73 2.37 14.88 3.57
CA LEU A 73 2.25 16.28 3.14
C LEU A 73 3.13 17.26 3.91
N LYS A 74 3.58 16.90 5.12
CA LYS A 74 4.47 17.71 5.96
C LYS A 74 5.96 17.55 5.60
N ILE A 75 6.31 16.60 4.75
CA ILE A 75 7.69 16.39 4.33
C ILE A 75 8.01 17.38 3.23
N ASP A 76 8.85 18.37 3.53
CA ASP A 76 9.30 19.34 2.54
C ASP A 76 10.48 18.79 1.73
N ASP A 77 11.44 18.12 2.38
CA ASP A 77 12.65 17.57 1.76
C ASP A 77 12.99 16.16 2.26
N LEU A 78 13.49 15.31 1.35
CA LEU A 78 14.02 13.99 1.64
C LEU A 78 15.55 13.97 1.46
N ILE A 79 16.28 13.80 2.55
CA ILE A 79 17.74 13.63 2.52
C ILE A 79 18.07 12.15 2.62
N ALA A 80 18.50 11.54 1.51
CA ALA A 80 18.94 10.15 1.49
C ALA A 80 20.32 9.99 2.12
N ALA A 81 20.44 9.18 3.16
CA ALA A 81 21.72 8.82 3.74
C ALA A 81 22.48 7.86 2.81
N GLN A 82 23.78 8.10 2.61
CA GLN A 82 24.66 7.12 1.95
C GLN A 82 24.83 5.91 2.86
N PRO A 83 24.77 4.67 2.33
CA PRO A 83 25.09 3.50 3.12
C PRO A 83 26.52 3.62 3.69
N PRO A 84 26.76 3.18 4.94
CA PRO A 84 28.06 3.33 5.57
C PRO A 84 29.13 2.67 4.70
N LYS A 85 30.18 3.44 4.37
CA LYS A 85 31.35 2.89 3.69
C LYS A 85 31.93 1.83 4.61
N LYS A 86 31.96 0.57 4.16
CA LYS A 86 32.75 -0.47 4.82
C LYS A 86 34.18 0.03 4.90
N GLU A 87 34.67 0.26 6.12
CA GLU A 87 36.11 0.43 6.35
C GLU A 87 36.79 -0.82 5.80
N LYS A 88 37.72 -0.65 4.86
CA LYS A 88 38.58 -1.75 4.44
C LYS A 88 39.35 -2.17 5.68
N GLU A 89 39.06 -3.35 6.20
CA GLU A 89 39.89 -4.01 7.20
C GLU A 89 41.32 -3.99 6.67
N LYS A 90 42.21 -3.26 7.35
CA LYS A 90 43.65 -3.38 7.14
C LYS A 90 44.01 -4.80 7.53
N GLY A 91 44.13 -5.68 6.54
CA GLY A 91 44.66 -7.02 6.70
C GLY A 91 46.00 -6.95 7.42
N LYS A 92 46.07 -7.62 8.57
CA LYS A 92 47.32 -8.04 9.19
C LYS A 92 47.97 -9.05 8.23
N GLU A 93 49.10 -8.70 7.63
CA GLU A 93 50.04 -9.71 7.16
C GLU A 93 51.25 -9.65 8.09
N GLY A 94 51.36 -10.70 8.91
CA GLY A 94 52.50 -10.95 9.77
C GLY A 94 53.68 -11.43 8.94
N GLU A 95 54.87 -11.00 9.35
CA GLU A 95 56.14 -11.65 9.03
C GLU A 95 56.11 -13.11 9.50
N GLU A 96 56.51 -14.05 8.64
CA GLU A 96 57.52 -15.04 9.03
C GLU A 96 58.25 -15.61 7.82
N ALA A 97 59.52 -15.93 8.07
CA ALA A 97 60.62 -16.11 7.13
C ALA A 97 60.65 -17.46 6.39
N GLY A 98 61.38 -17.52 5.27
CA GLY A 98 61.85 -18.80 4.72
C GLY A 98 62.27 -18.79 3.24
N SER A 99 63.54 -18.47 2.99
CA SER A 99 64.36 -18.84 1.80
C SER A 99 64.11 -20.28 1.30
N ALA A 100 64.19 -20.71 0.04
CA ALA A 100 64.91 -20.33 -1.20
C ALA A 100 64.32 -21.15 -2.39
N PRO A 101 65.02 -21.35 -3.54
CA PRO A 101 65.16 -20.45 -4.68
C PRO A 101 64.48 -20.98 -5.96
N LYS A 102 64.45 -20.10 -6.97
CA LYS A 102 63.88 -20.25 -8.33
C LYS A 102 64.54 -21.39 -9.12
N MET A 103 63.76 -22.19 -9.83
CA MET A 103 64.24 -23.08 -10.90
C MET A 103 63.47 -22.84 -12.22
N PRO A 104 64.13 -23.01 -13.38
CA PRO A 104 63.74 -22.40 -14.65
C PRO A 104 62.67 -23.19 -15.42
N GLU A 105 62.06 -22.46 -16.36
CA GLU A 105 61.03 -22.92 -17.29
C GLU A 105 61.51 -24.03 -18.23
N PHE A 106 60.66 -25.04 -18.41
CA PHE A 106 60.49 -25.81 -19.64
C PHE A 106 59.00 -25.92 -19.94
#